data_AF-B3N1U7-F1
#
_entry.id   AF-B3N1U7-F1
#
_cell.length_a   1.000
_cell.length_b   1.000
_cell.length_c   1.000
_cell.angle_alpha   90.00
_cell.angle_beta   90.00
_cell.angle_gamma   90.00
#
_symmetry.space_group_name_H-M   'P 1'
#
loop_
_entity.id
_entity.type
_entity.pdbx_description
1 polymer ?
#
loop_
_entity_poly.entity_id
_entity_poly.type
_entity_poly.pdbx_seq_one_letter_code
_entity_poly.pdbx_strand_id
1 'polypeptide(L)'
;MFQMFDINVLNRRLFRILRRLISGRDDFGPYSIWNFCPMNRWNQARALVFSCSPCRSEWFPYLFWTVVVSSFIGCIISLWELRRVWKCPCQKLNMWRNRHFYIINHRLLRQARVCGSGISSFLWFLLILGITLITPLFMWPWIFMTTIVLSVEWFIWGFEILTGRQNIEFHTLISLTLPVFNLGMVLCVKRVFDAAVSDDSDFSLRIF
;
A
#
# COMPACT_ATOMS: atom_id res chain seq x y z
N MET A 1 15.14 -56.53 57.29
CA MET A 1 16.16 -55.64 56.71
C MET A 1 15.51 -54.92 55.54
N PHE A 2 15.22 -53.64 55.73
CA PHE A 2 14.50 -52.78 54.76
C PHE A 2 15.43 -52.43 53.60
N GLN A 3 14.96 -52.60 52.35
CA GLN A 3 15.53 -51.92 51.19
C GLN A 3 14.42 -51.31 50.34
N MET A 4 14.65 -50.04 50.03
CA MET A 4 13.78 -49.05 49.41
C MET A 4 13.25 -49.52 48.06
N PHE A 5 11.93 -49.52 47.91
CA PHE A 5 11.29 -49.51 46.60
C PHE A 5 11.52 -48.16 45.91
N ASP A 6 11.93 -48.24 44.66
CA ASP A 6 12.40 -47.19 43.77
C ASP A 6 11.36 -46.05 43.59
N ILE A 7 11.59 -44.93 44.27
CA ILE A 7 10.70 -43.74 44.30
C ILE A 7 10.72 -42.98 42.96
N ASN A 8 11.68 -43.29 42.07
CA ASN A 8 11.94 -42.54 40.85
C ASN A 8 10.98 -42.84 39.68
N VAL A 9 10.32 -44.00 39.66
CA VAL A 9 9.39 -44.36 38.57
C VAL A 9 8.01 -43.73 38.77
N LEU A 10 7.55 -43.60 40.02
CA LEU A 10 6.27 -42.98 40.36
C LEU A 10 6.28 -41.46 40.07
N ASN A 11 7.42 -40.81 40.32
CA ASN A 11 7.62 -39.38 40.13
C ASN A 11 7.50 -38.97 38.64
N ARG A 12 8.00 -39.79 37.71
CA ARG A 12 7.98 -39.48 36.26
C ARG A 12 6.58 -39.54 35.62
N ARG A 13 5.65 -40.33 36.18
CA ARG A 13 4.25 -40.39 35.72
C ARG A 13 3.42 -39.28 36.35
N LEU A 14 3.63 -39.01 37.64
CA LEU A 14 3.00 -37.88 38.33
C LEU A 14 3.40 -36.55 37.70
N PHE A 15 4.69 -36.32 37.38
CA PHE A 15 5.14 -35.08 36.75
C PHE A 15 4.55 -34.86 35.34
N ARG A 16 4.27 -35.94 34.60
CA ARG A 16 3.66 -35.86 33.26
C ARG A 16 2.16 -35.53 33.33
N ILE A 17 1.48 -35.99 34.38
CA ILE A 17 0.07 -35.70 34.64
C ILE A 17 -0.07 -34.29 35.24
N LEU A 18 0.81 -33.91 36.18
CA LEU A 18 0.87 -32.57 36.77
C LEU A 18 1.17 -31.51 35.70
N ARG A 19 2.10 -31.77 34.77
CA ARG A 19 2.40 -30.84 33.67
C ARG A 19 1.25 -30.67 32.69
N ARG A 20 0.43 -31.70 32.46
CA ARG A 20 -0.80 -31.58 31.64
C ARG A 20 -1.94 -30.86 32.37
N LEU A 21 -2.00 -30.95 33.70
CA LEU A 21 -2.97 -30.23 34.53
C LEU A 21 -2.58 -28.76 34.74
N ILE A 22 -1.29 -28.42 34.78
CA ILE A 22 -0.78 -27.05 34.96
C ILE A 22 -0.74 -26.28 33.63
N SER A 23 -0.55 -26.92 32.48
CA SER A 23 -0.61 -26.26 31.16
C SER A 23 -2.02 -26.05 30.60
N GLY A 24 -3.07 -26.24 31.42
CA GLY A 24 -4.47 -26.25 30.98
C GLY A 24 -5.32 -25.04 31.35
N ARG A 25 -4.79 -24.01 32.03
CA ARG A 25 -5.56 -22.78 32.32
C ARG A 25 -4.65 -21.60 32.63
N ASP A 26 -4.96 -20.49 31.96
CA ASP A 26 -4.57 -19.11 32.23
C ASP A 26 -3.20 -18.60 31.74
N ASP A 27 -3.14 -18.26 30.44
CA ASP A 27 -2.38 -17.09 29.98
C ASP A 27 -3.36 -15.90 29.84
N PHE A 28 -3.98 -15.49 30.94
CA PHE A 28 -4.42 -14.10 31.10
C PHE A 28 -3.21 -13.32 31.61
N GLY A 29 -2.57 -12.57 30.71
CA GLY A 29 -1.45 -11.70 31.07
C GLY A 29 -1.83 -10.69 32.17
N PRO A 30 -0.85 -10.19 32.94
CA PRO A 30 -1.11 -9.27 34.04
C PRO A 30 -1.80 -8.01 33.53
N TYR A 31 -3.04 -7.79 33.98
CA TYR A 31 -3.76 -6.55 33.75
C TYR A 31 -3.12 -5.47 34.65
N SER A 32 -2.43 -4.52 34.03
CA SER A 32 -2.07 -3.26 34.69
C SER A 32 -2.92 -2.16 34.07
N ILE A 33 -3.53 -1.33 34.91
CA ILE A 33 -4.33 -0.15 34.51
C ILE A 33 -3.47 0.89 33.75
N TRP A 34 -2.15 0.69 33.73
CA TRP A 34 -1.16 1.58 33.12
C TRP A 34 -0.53 1.04 31.82
N ASN A 35 -0.97 -0.12 31.30
CA ASN A 35 -0.60 -0.57 29.96
C ASN A 35 -1.48 0.11 28.91
N PHE A 36 -1.12 1.32 28.51
CA PHE A 36 -1.65 1.94 27.30
C PHE A 36 -1.31 1.05 26.09
N CYS A 37 -2.34 0.37 25.57
CA CYS A 37 -2.47 -0.37 24.31
C CYS A 37 -1.17 -0.85 23.62
N PRO A 38 -0.94 -2.18 23.53
CA PRO A 38 0.21 -2.71 22.80
C PRO A 38 0.09 -2.37 21.31
N MET A 39 1.19 -1.88 20.73
CA MET A 39 1.48 -1.72 19.30
C MET A 39 1.07 -2.95 18.43
N ASN A 40 0.85 -4.09 19.08
CA ASN A 40 0.53 -5.37 18.48
C ASN A 40 -0.84 -5.43 17.77
N ARG A 41 -1.86 -4.66 18.21
CA ARG A 41 -3.14 -4.60 17.45
C ARG A 41 -2.97 -3.94 16.10
N TRP A 42 -2.06 -2.97 15.98
CA TRP A 42 -1.75 -2.36 14.69
C TRP A 42 -0.98 -3.32 13.80
N ASN A 43 -0.07 -4.11 14.36
CA ASN A 43 0.57 -5.20 13.63
C ASN A 43 -0.39 -6.33 13.26
N GLN A 44 -1.41 -6.60 14.07
CA GLN A 44 -2.44 -7.62 13.81
C GLN A 44 -3.49 -7.13 12.80
N ALA A 45 -3.90 -5.87 12.87
CA ALA A 45 -4.72 -5.21 11.85
C ALA A 45 -3.95 -5.08 10.53
N ARG A 46 -2.65 -4.74 10.59
CA ARG A 46 -1.74 -4.79 9.45
C ARG A 46 -1.65 -6.21 8.90
N ALA A 47 -1.45 -7.22 9.74
CA ALA A 47 -1.40 -8.62 9.30
C ALA A 47 -2.73 -9.07 8.66
N LEU A 48 -3.88 -8.64 9.18
CA LEU A 48 -5.22 -8.93 8.63
C LEU A 48 -5.49 -8.20 7.30
N VAL A 49 -5.09 -6.93 7.20
CA VAL A 49 -5.16 -6.16 5.95
C VAL A 49 -4.19 -6.73 4.91
N PHE A 50 -3.06 -7.29 5.33
CA PHE A 50 -2.08 -7.93 4.46
C PHE A 50 -2.50 -9.36 4.08
N SER A 51 -3.16 -10.12 4.96
CA SER A 51 -3.69 -11.46 4.66
C SER A 51 -4.92 -11.41 3.75
N CYS A 52 -5.70 -10.33 3.81
CA CYS A 52 -6.75 -10.01 2.82
C CYS A 52 -6.22 -9.17 1.66
N SER A 53 -4.90 -8.93 1.55
CA SER A 53 -4.37 -8.12 0.46
C SER A 53 -4.36 -8.93 -0.85
N PRO A 54 -4.54 -8.26 -2.00
CA PRO A 54 -4.47 -8.91 -3.31
C PRO A 54 -3.11 -9.56 -3.61
N CYS A 55 -2.08 -9.38 -2.77
CA CYS A 55 -0.73 -9.95 -2.92
C CYS A 55 -0.63 -11.46 -2.61
N ARG A 56 -1.62 -12.25 -2.99
CA ARG A 56 -1.51 -13.71 -2.94
C ARG A 56 -0.62 -14.16 -4.10
N SER A 57 0.28 -15.13 -3.88
CA SER A 57 1.24 -15.57 -4.91
C SER A 57 0.56 -16.03 -6.21
N GLU A 58 -0.63 -16.62 -6.10
CA GLU A 58 -1.46 -17.08 -7.23
C GLU A 58 -1.89 -15.95 -8.16
N TRP A 59 -2.14 -14.75 -7.62
CA TRP A 59 -2.64 -13.59 -8.37
C TRP A 59 -1.52 -12.66 -8.83
N PHE A 60 -0.30 -12.88 -8.34
CA PHE A 60 0.84 -12.02 -8.60
C PHE A 60 1.14 -11.79 -10.10
N PRO A 61 1.13 -12.83 -10.98
CA PRO A 61 1.41 -12.60 -12.40
C PRO A 61 0.41 -11.64 -13.04
N TYR A 62 -0.88 -11.76 -12.71
CA TYR A 62 -1.92 -10.88 -13.21
C TYR A 62 -1.73 -9.45 -12.71
N LEU A 63 -1.46 -9.27 -11.42
CA LEU A 63 -1.19 -7.96 -10.81
C LEU A 63 0.07 -7.30 -11.39
N PHE A 64 1.10 -8.09 -11.67
CA PHE A 64 2.32 -7.59 -12.29
C PHE A 64 2.05 -7.06 -13.69
N TRP A 65 1.37 -7.84 -14.54
CA TRP A 65 1.05 -7.41 -15.91
C TRP A 65 0.08 -6.22 -15.94
N THR A 66 -0.89 -6.14 -15.03
CA THR A 66 -1.78 -4.97 -14.95
C THR A 66 -1.02 -3.72 -14.54
N VAL A 67 -0.06 -3.82 -13.61
CA VAL A 67 0.83 -2.71 -13.23
C VAL A 67 1.72 -2.28 -14.40
N VAL A 68 2.28 -3.23 -15.15
CA VAL A 68 3.07 -2.94 -16.36
C VAL A 68 2.23 -2.18 -17.39
N VAL A 69 1.07 -2.72 -17.77
CA VAL A 69 0.19 -2.13 -18.78
C VAL A 69 -0.30 -0.76 -18.34
N SER A 70 -0.75 -0.61 -17.09
CA SER A 70 -1.19 0.69 -16.57
C SER A 70 -0.07 1.72 -16.51
N SER A 71 1.18 1.30 -16.28
CA SER A 71 2.36 2.18 -16.30
C SER A 71 2.65 2.71 -17.70
N PHE A 72 2.60 1.84 -18.72
CA PHE A 72 2.75 2.27 -20.12
C PHE A 72 1.62 3.20 -20.56
N ILE A 73 0.37 2.84 -20.27
CA ILE A 73 -0.79 3.67 -20.60
C ILE A 73 -0.71 5.03 -19.89
N GLY A 74 -0.38 5.05 -18.60
CA GLY A 74 -0.22 6.28 -17.82
C GLY A 74 0.86 7.20 -18.38
N CYS A 75 2.00 6.62 -18.81
CA CYS A 75 3.07 7.36 -19.47
C CYS A 75 2.61 7.97 -20.81
N ILE A 76 1.99 7.16 -21.69
CA ILE A 76 1.50 7.62 -22.99
C ILE A 76 0.48 8.74 -22.85
N ILE A 77 -0.50 8.57 -21.94
CA ILE A 77 -1.53 9.59 -21.69
C ILE A 77 -0.89 10.87 -21.15
N SER A 78 0.05 10.76 -20.19
CA SER A 78 0.71 11.94 -19.61
C SER A 78 1.54 12.71 -20.65
N LEU A 79 2.24 12.00 -21.53
CA LEU A 79 2.98 12.61 -22.65
C LEU A 79 2.04 13.22 -23.70
N TRP A 80 0.92 12.58 -23.98
CA TRP A 80 -0.08 13.09 -24.92
C TRP A 80 -0.75 14.35 -24.39
N GLU A 81 -1.10 14.39 -23.10
CA GLU A 81 -1.61 15.59 -22.44
C GLU A 81 -0.58 16.72 -22.47
N LEU A 82 0.68 16.43 -22.11
CA LEU A 82 1.76 17.42 -22.15
C LEU A 82 1.92 18.02 -23.55
N ARG A 83 1.97 17.16 -24.58
CA ARG A 83 2.06 17.58 -25.98
C ARG A 83 0.84 18.41 -26.41
N ARG A 84 -0.36 18.02 -25.99
CA ARG A 84 -1.60 18.73 -26.30
C ARG A 84 -1.59 20.14 -25.69
N VAL A 85 -1.23 20.27 -24.42
CA VAL A 85 -1.18 21.56 -23.71
C VAL A 85 -0.06 22.48 -24.25
N TRP A 86 1.03 21.88 -24.73
CA TRP A 86 2.14 22.59 -25.37
C TRP A 86 1.76 23.17 -26.74
N LYS A 87 1.08 22.39 -27.59
CA LYS A 87 0.72 22.79 -28.95
C LYS A 87 -0.46 23.75 -29.04
N CYS A 88 -1.47 23.62 -28.18
CA CYS A 88 -2.72 24.37 -28.29
C CYS A 88 -2.95 25.27 -27.07
N PRO A 89 -2.52 26.54 -27.12
CA PRO A 89 -2.62 27.44 -25.97
C PRO A 89 -4.03 27.93 -25.63
N CYS A 90 -4.97 27.84 -26.57
CA CYS A 90 -6.32 28.40 -26.44
C CYS A 90 -7.39 27.35 -26.12
N GLN A 91 -7.04 26.08 -25.89
CA GLN A 91 -8.02 25.02 -25.67
C GLN A 91 -8.48 24.99 -24.21
N LYS A 92 -9.79 24.79 -24.00
CA LYS A 92 -10.37 24.59 -22.67
C LYS A 92 -9.69 23.41 -21.98
N LEU A 93 -9.14 23.66 -20.79
CA LEU A 93 -8.48 22.65 -19.97
C LEU A 93 -9.55 21.67 -19.45
N ASN A 94 -9.56 20.46 -20.00
CA ASN A 94 -10.38 19.39 -19.46
C ASN A 94 -9.63 18.76 -18.29
N MET A 95 -10.25 18.71 -17.12
CA MET A 95 -9.69 18.05 -15.94
C MET A 95 -10.37 16.69 -15.75
N TRP A 96 -9.73 15.79 -15.02
CA TRP A 96 -10.32 14.50 -14.63
C TRP A 96 -11.73 14.73 -14.08
N ARG A 97 -11.88 15.66 -13.14
CA ARG A 97 -13.18 16.13 -12.65
C ARG A 97 -13.38 17.58 -13.04
N ASN A 98 -14.50 17.89 -13.70
CA ASN A 98 -14.88 19.28 -13.98
C ASN A 98 -15.16 19.98 -12.66
N ARG A 99 -14.26 20.86 -12.24
CA ARG A 99 -14.41 21.75 -11.09
C ARG A 99 -14.49 23.20 -11.58
N HIS A 100 -15.40 23.96 -11.00
CA HIS A 100 -15.50 25.40 -11.23
C HIS A 100 -14.62 26.14 -10.22
N PHE A 101 -13.49 26.67 -10.69
CA PHE A 101 -12.62 27.53 -9.89
C PHE A 101 -12.95 28.99 -10.18
N TYR A 102 -13.60 29.67 -9.23
CA TYR A 102 -13.97 31.08 -9.39
C TYR A 102 -12.84 32.06 -9.00
N ILE A 103 -11.84 31.60 -8.24
CA ILE A 103 -10.83 32.47 -7.60
C ILE A 103 -9.47 32.40 -8.32
N ILE A 104 -9.19 31.33 -9.08
CA ILE A 104 -7.86 31.08 -9.65
C ILE A 104 -7.76 31.63 -11.07
N ASN A 105 -6.70 32.42 -11.33
CA ASN A 105 -6.41 32.95 -12.67
C ASN A 105 -6.09 31.80 -13.66
N HIS A 106 -6.69 31.86 -14.85
CA HIS A 106 -6.54 30.84 -15.90
C HIS A 106 -5.08 30.61 -16.32
N ARG A 107 -4.22 31.65 -16.25
CA ARG A 107 -2.78 31.50 -16.56
C ARG A 107 -2.05 30.61 -15.56
N LEU A 108 -2.31 30.80 -14.26
CA LEU A 108 -1.71 29.99 -13.18
C LEU A 108 -2.19 28.54 -13.25
N LEU A 109 -3.48 28.33 -13.52
CA LEU A 109 -4.06 27.00 -13.71
C LEU A 109 -3.36 26.22 -14.82
N ARG A 110 -3.04 26.90 -15.92
CA ARG A 110 -2.34 26.30 -17.07
C ARG A 110 -0.87 25.98 -16.74
N GLN A 111 -0.15 26.89 -16.09
CA GLN A 111 1.23 26.64 -15.66
C GLN A 111 1.31 25.46 -14.69
N ALA A 112 0.39 25.40 -13.73
CA ALA A 112 0.27 24.28 -12.81
C ALA A 112 -0.04 22.97 -13.55
N ARG A 113 -0.88 22.99 -14.61
CA ARG A 113 -1.17 21.79 -15.41
C ARG A 113 0.03 21.31 -16.21
N VAL A 114 0.80 22.21 -16.84
CA VAL A 114 2.02 21.84 -17.56
C VAL A 114 3.05 21.25 -16.61
N CYS A 115 3.27 21.90 -15.47
CA CYS A 115 4.19 21.42 -14.44
C CYS A 115 3.74 20.05 -13.90
N GLY A 116 2.47 19.92 -13.53
CA GLY A 116 1.89 18.68 -13.03
C GLY A 116 1.94 17.54 -14.05
N SER A 117 1.66 17.82 -15.33
CA SER A 117 1.76 16.83 -16.41
C SER A 117 3.22 16.39 -16.66
N GLY A 118 4.17 17.32 -16.55
CA GLY A 118 5.60 17.04 -16.64
C GLY A 118 6.08 16.14 -15.50
N ILE A 119 5.74 16.51 -14.26
CA ILE A 119 6.03 15.70 -13.06
C ILE A 119 5.39 14.32 -13.19
N SER A 120 4.11 14.24 -13.57
CA SER A 120 3.40 12.97 -13.77
C SER A 120 4.10 12.08 -14.79
N SER A 121 4.49 12.64 -15.95
CA SER A 121 5.21 11.90 -16.99
C SER A 121 6.54 11.34 -16.48
N PHE A 122 7.30 12.15 -15.74
CA PHE A 122 8.56 11.72 -15.14
C PHE A 122 8.36 10.60 -14.11
N LEU A 123 7.34 10.71 -13.26
CA LEU A 123 7.01 9.67 -12.27
C LEU A 123 6.60 8.35 -12.93
N TRP A 124 5.78 8.39 -14.00
CA TRP A 124 5.42 7.19 -14.75
C TRP A 124 6.64 6.54 -15.39
N PHE A 125 7.58 7.34 -15.91
CA PHE A 125 8.83 6.83 -16.45
C PHE A 125 9.70 6.15 -15.37
N LEU A 126 9.83 6.78 -14.20
CA LEU A 126 10.53 6.16 -13.05
C LEU A 126 9.87 4.85 -12.62
N LEU A 127 8.54 4.78 -12.64
CA LEU A 127 7.82 3.55 -12.32
C LEU A 127 8.14 2.45 -13.34
N ILE A 128 8.12 2.75 -14.64
CA ILE A 128 8.51 1.79 -15.69
C ILE A 128 9.95 1.32 -15.47
N LEU A 129 10.89 2.24 -15.22
CA LEU A 129 12.28 1.89 -14.93
C LEU A 129 12.41 0.98 -13.72
N GLY A 130 11.70 1.29 -12.62
CA GLY A 130 11.68 0.47 -11.42
C GLY A 130 11.14 -0.94 -11.67
N ILE A 131 10.15 -1.09 -12.55
CA ILE A 131 9.62 -2.39 -12.95
C ILE A 131 10.65 -3.15 -13.80
N THR A 132 11.23 -2.52 -14.82
CA THR A 132 12.17 -3.17 -15.75
C THR A 132 13.50 -3.56 -15.09
N LEU A 133 13.97 -2.76 -14.13
CA LEU A 133 15.21 -2.98 -13.39
C LEU A 133 14.98 -3.76 -12.10
N ILE A 134 13.74 -4.19 -11.81
CA ILE A 134 13.36 -4.92 -10.59
C ILE A 134 13.89 -4.20 -9.33
N THR A 135 13.84 -2.86 -9.34
CA THR A 135 14.46 -2.03 -8.30
C THR A 135 13.36 -1.26 -7.55
N PRO A 136 13.07 -1.62 -6.29
CA PRO A 136 11.97 -1.01 -5.53
C PRO A 136 12.22 0.46 -5.17
N LEU A 137 13.48 0.92 -5.21
CA LEU A 137 13.86 2.31 -4.95
C LEU A 137 13.22 3.28 -5.95
N PHE A 138 13.22 2.94 -7.25
CA PHE A 138 12.70 3.81 -8.31
C PHE A 138 11.16 3.86 -8.35
N MET A 139 10.48 2.90 -7.72
CA MET A 139 9.02 2.92 -7.58
C MET A 139 8.53 3.90 -6.51
N TRP A 140 9.38 4.23 -5.53
CA TRP A 140 9.00 5.01 -4.35
C TRP A 140 8.50 6.43 -4.66
N PRO A 141 9.16 7.22 -5.56
CA PRO A 141 8.69 8.56 -5.90
C PRO A 141 7.27 8.58 -6.47
N TRP A 142 6.93 7.61 -7.33
CA TRP A 142 5.60 7.49 -7.92
C TRP A 142 4.54 7.18 -6.85
N ILE A 143 4.84 6.23 -5.96
CA ILE A 143 3.95 5.83 -4.84
C ILE A 143 3.69 7.03 -3.93
N PHE A 144 4.76 7.74 -3.52
CA PHE A 144 4.67 8.87 -2.62
C PHE A 144 3.80 9.99 -3.20
N MET A 145 4.08 10.42 -4.42
CA MET A 145 3.33 11.48 -5.08
C MET A 145 1.87 11.10 -5.33
N THR A 146 1.62 9.86 -5.78
CA THR A 146 0.25 9.38 -5.99
C THR A 146 -0.53 9.33 -4.69
N THR A 147 0.10 8.93 -3.58
CA THR A 147 -0.54 8.91 -2.25
C THR A 147 -0.93 10.33 -1.79
N ILE A 148 -0.06 11.32 -1.99
CA ILE A 148 -0.35 12.72 -1.67
C ILE A 148 -1.53 13.23 -2.50
N VAL A 149 -1.46 13.08 -3.83
CA VAL A 149 -2.52 13.55 -4.74
C VAL A 149 -3.87 12.91 -4.37
N LEU A 150 -3.87 11.59 -4.13
CA LEU A 150 -5.07 10.85 -3.77
C LEU A 150 -5.62 11.32 -2.42
N SER A 151 -4.76 11.56 -1.42
CA SER A 151 -5.19 12.05 -0.10
C SER A 151 -5.84 13.42 -0.18
N VAL A 152 -5.27 14.34 -0.97
CA VAL A 152 -5.84 15.67 -1.22
C VAL A 152 -7.18 15.55 -1.95
N GLU A 153 -7.28 14.68 -2.95
CA GLU A 153 -8.53 14.44 -3.69
C GLU A 153 -9.65 13.88 -2.80
N TRP A 154 -9.33 12.92 -1.92
CA TRP A 154 -10.28 12.40 -0.93
C TRP A 154 -10.72 13.49 0.05
N PHE A 155 -9.80 14.34 0.51
CA PHE A 155 -10.13 15.45 1.39
C PHE A 155 -11.07 16.46 0.73
N ILE A 156 -10.76 16.89 -0.50
CA ILE A 156 -11.60 17.82 -1.26
C ILE A 156 -12.97 17.22 -1.53
N TRP A 157 -13.04 15.95 -1.95
CA TRP A 157 -14.30 15.26 -2.19
C TRP A 157 -15.14 15.12 -0.91
N GLY A 158 -14.52 14.77 0.23
CA GLY A 158 -15.20 14.74 1.52
C GLY A 158 -15.75 16.11 1.92
N PHE A 159 -14.98 17.18 1.70
CA PHE A 159 -15.44 18.55 1.95
C PHE A 159 -16.62 18.96 1.05
N GLU A 160 -16.59 18.59 -0.23
CA GLU A 160 -17.69 18.85 -1.17
C GLU A 160 -18.98 18.13 -0.77
N ILE A 161 -18.88 16.90 -0.24
CA ILE A 161 -20.02 16.14 0.31
C ILE A 161 -20.56 16.79 1.58
N LEU A 162 -19.68 17.15 2.53
CA LEU A 162 -20.10 17.80 3.79
C LEU A 162 -20.79 19.14 3.54
N THR A 163 -20.35 19.89 2.52
CA THR A 163 -20.96 21.16 2.13
C THR A 163 -22.25 20.97 1.29
N GLY A 164 -22.60 19.74 0.94
CA GLY A 164 -23.77 19.42 0.10
C GLY A 164 -23.67 19.92 -1.34
N ARG A 165 -22.45 20.21 -1.84
CA ARG A 165 -22.24 20.72 -3.21
C ARG A 165 -22.25 19.63 -4.27
N GLN A 166 -22.11 18.36 -3.86
CA GLN A 166 -21.95 17.21 -4.74
C GLN A 166 -22.92 16.09 -4.32
N ASN A 167 -23.76 15.63 -5.25
CA ASN A 167 -24.55 14.43 -5.06
C ASN A 167 -23.67 13.18 -5.18
N ILE A 168 -23.89 12.19 -4.32
CA ILE A 168 -23.14 10.93 -4.33
C ILE A 168 -23.65 10.07 -5.50
N GLU A 169 -22.95 10.12 -6.63
CA GLU A 169 -23.19 9.24 -7.76
C GLU A 169 -22.20 8.08 -7.76
N PHE A 170 -22.67 6.86 -8.06
CA PHE A 170 -21.82 5.65 -8.12
C PHE A 170 -20.61 5.81 -9.05
N HIS A 171 -20.78 6.52 -10.17
CA HIS A 171 -19.69 6.80 -11.10
C HIS A 171 -18.53 7.56 -10.43
N THR A 172 -18.83 8.50 -9.53
CA THR A 172 -17.79 9.27 -8.81
C THR A 172 -17.02 8.38 -7.83
N LEU A 173 -17.70 7.43 -7.20
CA LEU A 173 -17.09 6.50 -6.26
C LEU A 173 -16.18 5.50 -6.98
N ILE A 174 -16.60 4.99 -8.15
CA ILE A 174 -15.75 4.12 -8.98
C ILE A 174 -14.52 4.89 -9.45
N SER A 175 -14.71 6.13 -9.92
CA SER A 175 -13.59 6.97 -10.38
C SER A 175 -12.59 7.28 -9.26
N LEU A 176 -13.02 7.37 -8.01
CA LEU A 176 -12.15 7.68 -6.87
C LEU A 176 -11.46 6.42 -6.30
N THR A 177 -12.12 5.27 -6.39
CA THR A 177 -11.60 3.99 -5.87
C THR A 177 -10.60 3.33 -6.82
N LEU A 178 -10.75 3.51 -8.14
CA LEU A 178 -9.83 2.97 -9.14
C LEU A 178 -8.35 3.36 -8.92
N PRO A 179 -7.98 4.64 -8.68
CA PRO A 179 -6.59 5.00 -8.38
C PRO A 179 -6.10 4.44 -7.04
N VAL A 180 -6.97 4.24 -6.04
CA VAL A 180 -6.62 3.56 -4.78
C VAL A 180 -6.23 2.12 -5.06
N PHE A 181 -7.01 1.42 -5.90
CA PHE A 181 -6.73 0.05 -6.29
C PHE A 181 -5.40 -0.05 -7.04
N ASN A 182 -5.14 0.85 -8.00
CA ASN A 182 -3.87 0.87 -8.73
C ASN A 182 -2.67 1.11 -7.81
N LEU A 183 -2.78 2.06 -6.87
CA LEU A 183 -1.76 2.29 -5.84
C LEU A 183 -1.50 1.03 -5.00
N GLY A 184 -2.56 0.31 -4.63
CA GLY A 184 -2.48 -0.97 -3.92
C GLY A 184 -1.72 -2.04 -4.71
N MET A 185 -1.98 -2.15 -6.02
CA MET A 185 -1.27 -3.09 -6.90
C MET A 185 0.22 -2.74 -7.03
N VAL A 186 0.56 -1.47 -7.20
CA VAL A 186 1.98 -1.03 -7.28
C VAL A 186 2.71 -1.29 -5.96
N LEU A 187 2.06 -0.99 -4.81
CA LEU A 187 2.61 -1.32 -3.49
C LEU A 187 2.83 -2.82 -3.31
N CYS A 188 1.95 -3.64 -3.89
CA CYS A 188 2.08 -5.08 -3.88
C CYS A 188 3.34 -5.54 -4.60
N VAL A 189 3.51 -5.11 -5.85
CA VAL A 189 4.68 -5.44 -6.67
C VAL A 189 5.96 -4.97 -5.98
N LYS A 190 5.95 -3.75 -5.44
CA LYS A 190 7.09 -3.19 -4.71
C LYS A 190 7.49 -4.06 -3.51
N ARG A 191 6.53 -4.55 -2.72
CA ARG A 191 6.82 -5.43 -1.57
C ARG A 191 7.41 -6.76 -1.98
N VAL A 192 6.93 -7.35 -3.07
CA VAL A 192 7.49 -8.59 -3.61
C VAL A 192 8.92 -8.36 -4.09
N PHE A 193 9.21 -7.22 -4.70
CA PHE A 193 10.58 -6.85 -5.09
C PHE A 193 11.47 -6.59 -3.87
N ASP A 194 10.97 -5.85 -2.86
CA ASP A 194 11.68 -5.64 -1.59
C ASP A 194 12.05 -6.98 -0.92
N ALA A 195 11.12 -7.95 -0.92
CA ALA A 195 11.36 -9.29 -0.36
C ALA A 195 12.36 -10.13 -1.19
N ALA A 196 12.26 -10.08 -2.52
CA ALA A 196 13.19 -10.80 -3.39
C ALA A 196 14.63 -10.26 -3.27
N VAL A 197 14.79 -8.94 -3.13
CA VAL A 197 16.10 -8.29 -2.95
C VAL A 197 16.68 -8.59 -1.55
N SER A 198 15.85 -8.63 -0.51
CA SER A 198 16.33 -9.01 0.83
C SER A 198 16.80 -10.45 0.90
N ASP A 199 16.06 -11.38 0.28
CA ASP A 199 16.44 -12.80 0.26
C ASP A 199 17.77 -13.00 -0.47
N ASP A 200 17.97 -12.37 -1.63
CA ASP A 200 19.24 -12.43 -2.38
C ASP A 200 20.43 -11.86 -1.57
N SER A 201 20.20 -10.76 -0.85
CA SER A 201 21.22 -10.18 0.02
C SER A 201 21.60 -11.09 1.19
N ASP A 202 20.62 -11.78 1.79
CA ASP A 202 20.86 -12.75 2.87
C ASP A 202 21.59 -14.00 2.36
N PHE A 203 21.35 -14.43 1.12
CA PHE A 203 22.14 -15.48 0.48
C PHE A 203 23.58 -15.04 0.23
N SER A 204 23.80 -13.80 -0.24
CA SER A 204 25.15 -13.28 -0.47
C SER A 204 25.98 -13.17 0.82
N LEU A 205 25.36 -12.78 1.95
CA LEU A 205 26.02 -12.63 3.25
C LEU A 205 26.36 -13.97 3.94
N ARG A 206 25.70 -15.08 3.58
CA ARG A 206 26.00 -16.41 4.13
C ARG A 206 27.16 -17.14 3.45
N ILE A 207 27.61 -16.63 2.30
CA ILE A 207 28.68 -17.25 1.50
C ILE A 207 30.06 -16.69 1.90
N PHE A 208 30.11 -15.64 2.73
CA PHE A 208 31.34 -15.05 3.26
C PHE A 208 31.62 -15.46 4.70
#